data_AF-A0A6I7NN14-F1
#
_entry.id   AF-A0A6I7NN14-F1
#
_cell.length_a   1.000
_cell.length_b   1.000
_cell.length_c   1.000
_cell.angle_alpha   90.00
_cell.angle_beta   90.00
_cell.angle_gamma   90.00
#
_symmetry.space_group_name_H-M   'P 1'
#
loop_
_entity.id
_entity.type
_entity.pdbx_description
1 polymer ?
#
loop_
_entity_poly.entity_id
_entity_poly.type
_entity_poly.pdbx_seq_one_letter_code
_entity_poly.pdbx_strand_id
1 'polypeptide(L)'
;MDKHWAKRLKQARIKARMTYEEVSLSTAIPVDVLTLYERRNATPIGDHLHALNRLFNLKEQADYPVDKAQIPHTIADCFKDRFCAEPTPFRVWLKQFARRFTGSFQHSHVVRTTMFLLLAGAGLAYLTDQFVSEIFFMSALTPLLWLLVLYAMTKEDNMGAPGLIYLFVLGGLASIGLVYLFRAITGYPGGLGGDILTGLIEEAAKVIIVYHALKRFKVVTVKGGILVGVAIGAGFDVFETADYGVMVFLEAFDYGDMYGVLIARGMYALAGIGHHFWTGVLAGTLVYIKKTRIPNGQHFRHPVFIQMFLLIALIHAIWNFTVVSIPWMSYGVVLLSLLVFLAFYRVAELEERYNAHTCKLELLGEDSGFFNVTDDKVRYIR
;
A
#
# COMPACT_ATOMS: atom_id res chain seq x y z
N MET A 1 -24.23 -1.40 12.90
CA MET A 1 -23.44 -0.86 14.04
C MET A 1 -23.50 -1.79 15.27
N ASP A 2 -22.39 -1.88 16.02
CA ASP A 2 -22.22 -2.75 17.20
C ASP A 2 -23.07 -2.24 18.38
N LYS A 3 -24.16 -2.95 18.71
CA LYS A 3 -25.08 -2.60 19.82
C LYS A 3 -24.44 -2.61 21.21
N HIS A 4 -23.15 -2.96 21.33
CA HIS A 4 -22.46 -3.13 22.60
C HIS A 4 -21.39 -2.07 22.91
N TRP A 5 -21.36 -0.96 22.18
CA TRP A 5 -20.24 -0.05 22.27
C TRP A 5 -20.15 0.76 23.58
N ALA A 6 -21.27 1.22 24.14
CA ALA A 6 -21.27 1.83 25.48
C ALA A 6 -20.77 0.86 26.55
N LYS A 7 -21.14 -0.42 26.45
CA LYS A 7 -20.70 -1.45 27.40
C LYS A 7 -19.19 -1.64 27.33
N ARG A 8 -18.62 -1.64 26.12
CA ARG A 8 -17.18 -1.80 25.88
C ARG A 8 -16.39 -0.57 26.34
N LEU A 9 -16.86 0.63 26.01
CA LEU A 9 -16.26 1.89 26.47
C LEU A 9 -16.25 1.97 28.01
N LYS A 10 -17.40 1.68 28.64
CA LYS A 10 -17.53 1.61 30.10
C LYS A 10 -16.55 0.61 30.71
N GLN A 11 -16.50 -0.61 30.18
CA GLN A 11 -15.60 -1.66 30.67
C GLN A 11 -14.12 -1.28 30.52
N ALA A 12 -13.73 -0.69 29.39
CA ALA A 12 -12.35 -0.28 29.17
C ALA A 12 -11.93 0.90 30.05
N ARG A 13 -12.79 1.90 30.21
CA ARG A 13 -12.56 3.02 31.14
C ARG A 13 -12.39 2.54 32.58
N ILE A 14 -13.28 1.66 33.04
CA ILE A 14 -13.19 1.05 34.39
C ILE A 14 -11.91 0.22 34.53
N LYS A 15 -11.56 -0.60 33.53
CA LYS A 15 -10.35 -1.42 33.54
C LYS A 15 -9.07 -0.57 33.58
N ALA A 16 -9.05 0.54 32.86
CA ALA A 16 -7.95 1.50 32.86
C ALA A 16 -7.94 2.43 34.08
N ARG A 17 -8.99 2.37 34.94
CA ARG A 17 -9.18 3.23 36.12
C ARG A 17 -9.19 4.72 35.80
N MET A 18 -9.66 5.11 34.60
CA MET A 18 -9.69 6.51 34.18
C MET A 18 -11.03 7.18 34.50
N THR A 19 -11.00 8.44 34.92
CA THR A 19 -12.19 9.30 34.99
C THR A 19 -12.58 9.83 33.61
N TYR A 20 -13.75 10.44 33.47
CA TYR A 20 -14.13 11.04 32.18
C TYR A 20 -13.25 12.23 31.81
N GLU A 21 -12.77 12.97 32.80
CA GLU A 21 -11.86 14.11 32.63
C GLU A 21 -10.51 13.66 32.06
N GLU A 22 -9.95 12.56 32.56
CA GLU A 22 -8.68 12.00 32.08
C GLU A 22 -8.80 11.46 30.64
N VAL A 23 -9.95 10.84 30.32
CA VAL A 23 -10.25 10.38 28.96
C VAL A 23 -10.42 11.56 28.01
N SER A 24 -11.14 12.60 28.44
CA SER A 24 -11.31 13.84 27.69
C SER A 24 -9.97 14.50 27.38
N LEU A 25 -9.10 14.61 28.38
CA LEU A 25 -7.75 15.16 28.21
C LEU A 25 -6.90 14.35 27.21
N SER A 26 -7.03 13.03 27.24
CA SER A 26 -6.24 12.11 26.40
C SER A 26 -6.76 11.97 24.96
N THR A 27 -8.04 12.26 24.73
CA THR A 27 -8.70 12.06 23.42
C THR A 27 -9.15 13.35 22.76
N ALA A 28 -9.11 14.47 23.48
CA ALA A 28 -9.72 15.74 23.12
C ALA A 28 -11.24 15.67 22.89
N ILE A 29 -11.91 14.64 23.44
CA ILE A 29 -13.37 14.48 23.36
C ILE A 29 -13.99 15.10 24.62
N PRO A 30 -14.90 16.08 24.49
CA PRO A 30 -15.57 16.67 25.64
C PRO A 30 -16.26 15.65 26.56
N VAL A 31 -16.24 15.91 27.88
CA VAL A 31 -16.76 15.00 28.91
C VAL A 31 -18.25 14.71 28.73
N ASP A 32 -19.03 15.71 28.35
CA ASP A 32 -20.44 15.60 28.00
C ASP A 32 -20.66 14.63 26.82
N VAL A 33 -19.81 14.70 25.79
CA VAL A 33 -19.87 13.78 24.65
C VAL A 33 -19.51 12.34 25.06
N LEU A 34 -18.47 12.16 25.88
CA LEU A 34 -18.09 10.84 26.41
C LEU A 34 -19.19 10.21 27.27
N THR A 35 -19.85 11.00 28.11
CA THR A 35 -20.98 10.53 28.91
C THR A 35 -22.19 10.20 28.04
N LEU A 36 -22.38 10.89 26.92
CA LEU A 36 -23.45 10.60 25.95
C LEU A 36 -23.22 9.25 25.26
N TYR A 37 -21.97 8.96 24.86
CA TYR A 37 -21.60 7.63 24.34
C TYR A 37 -21.88 6.51 25.34
N GLU A 38 -21.50 6.69 26.61
CA GLU A 38 -21.70 5.64 27.64
C GLU A 38 -23.18 5.51 28.08
N ARG A 39 -23.94 6.62 28.17
CA ARG A 39 -25.31 6.61 28.72
C ARG A 39 -26.39 6.34 27.67
N ARG A 40 -26.23 6.82 26.44
CA ARG A 40 -27.26 6.68 25.38
C ARG A 40 -26.99 5.52 24.42
N ASN A 41 -25.97 4.70 24.69
CA ASN A 41 -25.50 3.67 23.76
C ASN A 41 -25.19 4.23 22.36
N ALA A 42 -24.80 5.51 22.31
CA ALA A 42 -24.42 6.18 21.08
C ALA A 42 -23.02 5.72 20.66
N THR A 43 -22.86 5.41 19.39
CA THR A 43 -21.57 4.96 18.86
C THR A 43 -20.72 6.20 18.56
N PRO A 44 -19.52 6.38 19.14
CA PRO A 44 -18.52 7.35 18.70
C PRO A 44 -18.19 7.15 17.22
N ILE A 45 -17.86 8.26 16.57
CA ILE A 45 -17.72 8.35 15.11
C ILE A 45 -16.38 8.99 14.78
N GLY A 46 -15.77 8.60 13.66
CA GLY A 46 -14.63 9.29 13.07
C GLY A 46 -13.49 9.47 14.08
N ASP A 47 -13.04 10.71 14.26
CA ASP A 47 -11.91 11.03 15.12
C ASP A 47 -12.13 10.63 16.59
N HIS A 48 -13.38 10.68 17.10
CA HIS A 48 -13.70 10.27 18.46
C HIS A 48 -13.57 8.74 18.63
N LEU A 49 -14.03 7.97 17.64
CA LEU A 49 -13.89 6.52 17.63
C LEU A 49 -12.41 6.12 17.59
N HIS A 50 -11.63 6.76 16.72
CA HIS A 50 -10.19 6.51 16.61
C HIS A 50 -9.43 6.90 17.88
N ALA A 51 -9.75 8.02 18.50
CA ALA A 51 -9.11 8.46 19.74
C ALA A 51 -9.40 7.48 20.90
N LEU A 52 -10.67 7.04 21.05
CA LEU A 52 -11.05 6.07 22.08
C LEU A 52 -10.47 4.67 21.83
N ASN A 53 -10.44 4.21 20.57
CA ASN A 53 -9.81 2.95 20.20
C ASN A 53 -8.31 2.95 20.48
N ARG A 54 -7.61 4.06 20.17
CA ARG A 54 -6.19 4.23 20.49
C ARG A 54 -5.94 4.24 21.99
N LEU A 55 -6.71 5.03 22.75
CA LEU A 55 -6.52 5.15 24.19
C LEU A 55 -6.73 3.81 24.92
N PHE A 56 -7.81 3.09 24.57
CA PHE A 56 -8.22 1.91 25.32
C PHE A 56 -7.84 0.57 24.66
N ASN A 57 -7.18 0.61 23.50
CA ASN A 57 -6.91 -0.56 22.67
C ASN A 57 -8.16 -1.43 22.46
N LEU A 58 -9.32 -0.78 22.33
CA LEU A 58 -10.57 -1.46 22.06
C LEU A 58 -10.48 -2.04 20.63
N LYS A 59 -10.89 -3.31 20.45
CA LYS A 59 -10.91 -3.93 19.12
C LYS A 59 -11.71 -3.06 18.14
N GLU A 60 -11.06 -2.49 17.13
CA GLU A 60 -11.77 -1.94 15.97
C GLU A 60 -12.67 -3.02 15.40
N GLN A 61 -13.98 -2.82 15.48
CA GLN A 61 -14.96 -3.37 14.56
C GLN A 61 -16.33 -2.80 14.95
N ALA A 62 -16.55 -1.52 14.64
CA ALA A 62 -17.69 -1.32 13.76
C ALA A 62 -17.21 -1.94 12.44
N ASP A 63 -17.74 -3.11 12.08
CA ASP A 63 -17.61 -3.58 10.71
C ASP A 63 -17.98 -2.36 9.85
N TYR A 64 -17.02 -1.82 9.09
CA TYR A 64 -17.39 -1.00 7.94
C TYR A 64 -18.48 -1.79 7.22
N PRO A 65 -19.62 -1.19 6.84
CA PRO A 65 -20.64 -1.90 6.09
C PRO A 65 -19.98 -2.50 4.85
N VAL A 66 -19.65 -3.79 4.93
CA VAL A 66 -19.04 -4.52 3.83
C VAL A 66 -20.19 -4.94 2.95
N ASP A 67 -20.45 -4.16 1.92
CA ASP A 67 -21.27 -4.64 0.84
C ASP A 67 -20.54 -5.81 0.17
N LYS A 68 -20.99 -7.04 0.48
CA LYS A 68 -20.45 -8.28 -0.09
C LYS A 68 -20.58 -8.31 -1.60
N ALA A 69 -21.55 -7.60 -2.18
CA ALA A 69 -21.70 -7.49 -3.63
C ALA A 69 -20.53 -6.74 -4.30
N GLN A 70 -19.74 -6.00 -3.50
CA GLN A 70 -18.57 -5.26 -4.00
C GLN A 70 -17.26 -6.04 -3.90
N ILE A 71 -17.25 -7.27 -3.37
CA ILE A 71 -16.07 -8.12 -3.40
C ILE A 71 -15.82 -8.57 -4.85
N PRO A 72 -14.60 -8.44 -5.40
CA PRO A 72 -14.31 -8.94 -6.74
C PRO A 72 -14.41 -10.47 -6.80
N HIS A 73 -15.01 -10.99 -7.87
CA HIS A 73 -15.05 -12.44 -8.14
C HIS A 73 -14.02 -12.84 -9.20
N THR A 74 -13.70 -11.91 -10.11
CA THR A 74 -12.68 -12.06 -11.14
C THR A 74 -11.68 -10.92 -11.10
N ILE A 75 -10.50 -11.11 -11.71
CA ILE A 75 -9.53 -10.03 -11.89
C ILE A 75 -10.09 -8.86 -12.69
N ALA A 76 -10.99 -9.11 -13.65
CA ALA A 76 -11.65 -8.03 -14.40
C ALA A 76 -12.50 -7.15 -13.47
N ASP A 77 -13.14 -7.73 -12.46
CA ASP A 77 -13.92 -6.98 -11.49
C ASP A 77 -13.05 -6.12 -10.57
N CYS A 78 -11.75 -6.44 -10.42
CA CYS A 78 -10.81 -5.60 -9.70
C CYS A 78 -10.53 -4.26 -10.38
N PHE A 79 -10.82 -4.14 -11.68
CA PHE A 79 -10.57 -2.93 -12.47
C PHE A 79 -11.86 -2.21 -12.90
N LYS A 80 -13.04 -2.75 -12.53
CA LYS A 80 -14.33 -2.12 -12.81
C LYS A 80 -14.67 -1.07 -11.75
N ASP A 81 -15.24 0.04 -12.19
CA ASP A 81 -15.71 1.12 -11.33
C ASP A 81 -17.06 0.75 -10.68
N ARG A 82 -17.07 -0.19 -9.74
CA ARG A 82 -18.29 -0.75 -9.11
C ARG A 82 -18.86 0.11 -7.97
N PHE A 83 -18.16 1.18 -7.62
CA PHE A 83 -18.46 2.02 -6.45
C PHE A 83 -19.21 3.31 -6.79
N CYS A 84 -19.39 3.63 -8.08
CA CYS A 84 -20.02 4.86 -8.54
C CYS A 84 -20.94 4.57 -9.73
N ALA A 85 -22.13 5.17 -9.75
CA ALA A 85 -23.03 5.07 -10.89
C ALA A 85 -22.50 5.83 -12.12
N GLU A 86 -21.82 6.96 -11.89
CA GLU A 86 -21.13 7.73 -12.93
C GLU A 86 -19.64 7.90 -12.58
N PRO A 87 -18.76 6.97 -12.98
CA PRO A 87 -17.35 7.07 -12.67
C PRO A 87 -16.66 8.19 -13.45
N THR A 88 -15.80 8.95 -12.76
CA THR A 88 -14.95 9.96 -13.40
C THR A 88 -14.09 9.32 -14.48
N PRO A 89 -14.07 9.80 -15.74
CA PRO A 89 -13.29 9.19 -16.81
C PRO A 89 -11.82 9.01 -16.43
N PHE A 90 -11.19 7.90 -16.82
CA PHE A 90 -9.82 7.57 -16.43
C PHE A 90 -8.82 8.70 -16.72
N ARG A 91 -8.94 9.38 -17.87
CA ARG A 91 -8.10 10.54 -18.23
C ARG A 91 -8.24 11.71 -17.25
N VAL A 92 -9.44 11.96 -16.75
CA VAL A 92 -9.69 13.03 -15.77
C VAL A 92 -9.15 12.63 -14.40
N TRP A 93 -9.40 11.39 -13.99
CA TRP A 93 -8.83 10.83 -12.76
C TRP A 93 -7.30 10.87 -12.79
N LEU A 94 -6.68 10.48 -13.90
CA LEU A 94 -5.23 10.49 -14.06
C LEU A 94 -4.64 11.91 -13.92
N LYS A 95 -5.31 12.92 -14.47
CA LYS A 95 -4.91 14.33 -14.27
C LYS A 95 -5.01 14.74 -12.79
N GLN A 96 -6.04 14.29 -12.07
CA GLN A 96 -6.19 14.56 -10.63
C GLN A 96 -5.15 13.81 -9.80
N PHE A 97 -4.85 12.56 -10.15
CA PHE A 97 -3.78 11.77 -9.56
C PHE A 97 -2.44 12.47 -9.75
N ALA A 98 -2.09 12.85 -10.98
CA ALA A 98 -0.85 13.55 -11.29
C ALA A 98 -0.72 14.86 -10.50
N ARG A 99 -1.78 15.68 -10.44
CA ARG A 99 -1.79 16.92 -9.63
C ARG A 99 -1.55 16.67 -8.15
N ARG A 100 -2.14 15.61 -7.58
CA ARG A 100 -1.91 15.25 -6.18
C ARG A 100 -0.52 14.70 -5.96
N PHE A 101 -0.02 13.86 -6.88
CA PHE A 101 1.34 13.35 -6.84
C PHE A 101 2.37 14.49 -6.85
N THR A 102 2.26 15.41 -7.81
CA THR A 102 3.12 16.60 -7.87
C THR A 102 2.91 17.53 -6.69
N GLY A 103 1.67 17.68 -6.22
CA GLY A 103 1.33 18.48 -5.04
C GLY A 103 1.97 17.93 -3.78
N SER A 104 1.88 16.61 -3.55
CA SER A 104 2.54 15.92 -2.43
C SER A 104 4.05 16.06 -2.50
N PHE A 105 4.65 15.97 -3.69
CA PHE A 105 6.08 16.25 -3.87
C PHE A 105 6.44 17.70 -3.55
N GLN A 106 5.65 18.67 -4.00
CA GLN A 106 5.94 20.10 -3.83
C GLN A 106 5.73 20.60 -2.39
N HIS A 107 4.70 20.12 -1.70
CA HIS A 107 4.28 20.65 -0.40
C HIS A 107 4.81 19.84 0.78
N SER A 108 5.17 18.57 0.58
CA SER A 108 5.79 17.77 1.64
C SER A 108 7.26 18.13 1.80
N HIS A 109 7.58 18.81 2.90
CA HIS A 109 8.96 19.08 3.29
C HIS A 109 9.77 17.78 3.43
N VAL A 110 9.18 16.73 4.00
CA VAL A 110 9.84 15.43 4.15
C VAL A 110 10.24 14.84 2.79
N VAL A 111 9.32 14.83 1.80
CA VAL A 111 9.63 14.31 0.46
C VAL A 111 10.79 15.09 -0.16
N ARG A 112 10.70 16.43 -0.20
CA ARG A 112 11.75 17.25 -0.84
C ARG A 112 13.09 17.14 -0.15
N THR A 113 13.11 17.20 1.18
CA THR A 113 14.35 17.11 1.94
C THR A 113 14.98 15.74 1.77
N THR A 114 14.21 14.64 1.84
CA THR A 114 14.77 13.30 1.59
C THR A 114 15.32 13.17 0.17
N MET A 115 14.59 13.62 -0.85
CA MET A 115 15.08 13.55 -2.24
C MET A 115 16.32 14.41 -2.47
N PHE A 116 16.37 15.61 -1.89
CA PHE A 116 17.55 16.45 -1.92
C PHE A 116 18.74 15.77 -1.25
N LEU A 117 18.56 15.17 -0.07
CA LEU A 117 19.63 14.47 0.64
C LEU A 117 20.12 13.23 -0.10
N LEU A 118 19.25 12.48 -0.78
CA LEU A 118 19.67 11.34 -1.60
C LEU A 118 20.48 11.80 -2.83
N LEU A 119 20.04 12.86 -3.53
CA LEU A 119 20.77 13.41 -4.67
C LEU A 119 22.11 14.02 -4.25
N ALA A 120 22.12 14.82 -3.18
CA ALA A 120 23.34 15.40 -2.63
C ALA A 120 24.28 14.31 -2.12
N GLY A 121 23.75 13.28 -1.47
CA GLY A 121 24.48 12.10 -1.02
C GLY A 121 25.13 11.36 -2.20
N ALA A 122 24.38 11.08 -3.26
CA ALA A 122 24.91 10.45 -4.48
C ALA A 122 26.04 11.29 -5.09
N GLY A 123 25.83 12.60 -5.25
CA GLY A 123 26.83 13.50 -5.81
C GLY A 123 28.09 13.62 -4.94
N LEU A 124 27.93 13.70 -3.62
CA LEU A 124 29.08 13.71 -2.70
C LEU A 124 29.82 12.38 -2.69
N ALA A 125 29.10 11.26 -2.72
CA ALA A 125 29.69 9.93 -2.79
C ALA A 125 30.51 9.76 -4.08
N TYR A 126 29.97 10.19 -5.23
CA TYR A 126 30.69 10.25 -6.50
C TYR A 126 31.96 11.11 -6.41
N LEU A 127 31.86 12.33 -5.87
CA LEU A 127 33.00 13.26 -5.77
C LEU A 127 34.09 12.80 -4.77
N THR A 128 33.78 11.85 -3.90
CA THR A 128 34.68 11.36 -2.84
C THR A 128 34.99 9.87 -2.97
N ASP A 129 34.71 9.29 -4.14
CA ASP A 129 34.97 7.88 -4.49
C ASP A 129 34.40 6.88 -3.47
N GLN A 130 33.21 7.17 -2.93
CA GLN A 130 32.54 6.33 -1.92
C GLN A 130 31.65 5.28 -2.59
N PHE A 131 32.28 4.22 -3.10
CA PHE A 131 31.64 3.13 -3.86
C PHE A 131 30.32 2.62 -3.27
N VAL A 132 30.31 2.18 -2.01
CA VAL A 132 29.12 1.61 -1.37
C VAL A 132 28.01 2.65 -1.19
N SER A 133 28.38 3.86 -0.79
CA SER A 133 27.42 4.94 -0.53
C SER A 133 26.74 5.41 -1.81
N GLU A 134 27.50 5.53 -2.89
CA GLU A 134 26.97 5.94 -4.19
C GLU A 134 25.93 4.95 -4.72
N ILE A 135 26.25 3.65 -4.72
CA ILE A 135 25.33 2.59 -5.11
C ILE A 135 24.05 2.66 -4.30
N PHE A 136 24.16 2.84 -2.98
CA PHE A 136 23.00 2.95 -2.10
C PHE A 136 22.13 4.17 -2.44
N PHE A 137 22.71 5.36 -2.55
CA PHE A 137 21.96 6.58 -2.82
C PHE A 137 21.24 6.54 -4.18
N MET A 138 21.91 6.04 -5.22
CA MET A 138 21.31 5.88 -6.55
C MET A 138 20.18 4.86 -6.55
N SER A 139 20.38 3.70 -5.89
CA SER A 139 19.37 2.64 -5.79
C SER A 139 18.14 3.08 -4.98
N ALA A 140 18.33 3.95 -3.98
CA ALA A 140 17.27 4.39 -3.08
C ALA A 140 16.39 5.52 -3.65
N LEU A 141 16.89 6.28 -4.64
CA LEU A 141 16.26 7.51 -5.13
C LEU A 141 14.79 7.32 -5.52
N THR A 142 14.54 6.43 -6.49
CA THR A 142 13.22 6.25 -7.08
C THR A 142 12.25 5.47 -6.18
N PRO A 143 12.65 4.34 -5.55
CA PRO A 143 11.77 3.62 -4.65
C PRO A 143 11.30 4.48 -3.46
N LEU A 144 12.18 5.31 -2.88
CA LEU A 144 11.81 6.21 -1.80
C LEU A 144 10.94 7.38 -2.26
N LEU A 145 11.13 7.89 -3.49
CA LEU A 145 10.24 8.91 -4.06
C LEU A 145 8.78 8.42 -4.07
N TRP A 146 8.56 7.23 -4.65
CA TRP A 146 7.22 6.64 -4.74
C TRP A 146 6.64 6.34 -3.36
N LEU A 147 7.44 5.75 -2.47
CA LEU A 147 7.01 5.43 -1.11
C LEU A 147 6.55 6.68 -0.34
N LEU A 148 7.37 7.74 -0.34
CA LEU A 148 7.08 8.95 0.44
C LEU A 148 5.92 9.75 -0.15
N VAL A 149 5.80 9.82 -1.48
CA VAL A 149 4.67 10.49 -2.13
C VAL A 149 3.37 9.72 -1.88
N LEU A 150 3.37 8.39 -2.02
CA LEU A 150 2.18 7.59 -1.73
C LEU A 150 1.80 7.61 -0.25
N TYR A 151 2.78 7.64 0.65
CA TYR A 151 2.54 7.89 2.08
C TYR A 151 1.85 9.24 2.30
N ALA A 152 2.32 10.31 1.64
CA ALA A 152 1.70 11.63 1.73
C ALA A 152 0.28 11.68 1.10
N MET A 153 -0.03 10.79 0.15
CA MET A 153 -1.35 10.68 -0.49
C MET A 153 -2.31 9.71 0.21
N THR A 154 -1.82 8.94 1.18
CA THR A 154 -2.56 7.86 1.83
C THR A 154 -2.70 8.14 3.32
N LYS A 155 -3.94 8.18 3.81
CA LYS A 155 -4.21 8.23 5.25
C LYS A 155 -4.37 6.80 5.76
N GLU A 156 -3.34 6.26 6.42
CA GLU A 156 -3.42 4.96 7.10
C GLU A 156 -3.14 5.15 8.60
N ASP A 157 -4.19 5.09 9.40
CA ASP A 157 -4.14 5.48 10.82
C ASP A 157 -3.41 4.46 11.70
N ASN A 158 -3.30 3.20 11.25
CA ASN A 158 -2.63 2.14 12.00
C ASN A 158 -1.11 2.04 11.74
N MET A 159 -0.60 2.81 10.77
CA MET A 159 0.80 2.76 10.36
C MET A 159 1.37 4.16 10.14
N GLY A 160 2.03 4.69 11.18
CA GLY A 160 2.83 5.92 11.07
C GLY A 160 4.20 5.71 10.42
N ALA A 161 4.95 6.80 10.27
CA ALA A 161 6.28 6.81 9.64
C ALA A 161 7.28 5.76 10.18
N PRO A 162 7.37 5.48 11.51
CA PRO A 162 8.27 4.42 12.00
C PRO A 162 7.88 3.03 11.49
N GLY A 163 6.57 2.76 11.36
CA GLY A 163 6.06 1.52 10.77
C GLY A 163 6.42 1.41 9.29
N LEU A 164 6.32 2.53 8.56
CA LEU A 164 6.71 2.60 7.15
C LEU A 164 8.21 2.31 6.96
N ILE A 165 9.08 2.92 7.77
CA ILE A 165 10.53 2.68 7.75
C ILE A 165 10.83 1.23 8.12
N TYR A 166 10.17 0.69 9.13
CA TYR A 166 10.30 -0.72 9.52
C TYR A 166 9.97 -1.65 8.35
N LEU A 167 8.89 -1.41 7.62
CA LEU A 167 8.51 -2.22 6.46
C LEU A 167 9.46 -2.05 5.28
N PHE A 168 9.92 -0.83 5.02
CA PHE A 168 10.91 -0.56 3.99
C PHE A 168 12.21 -1.31 4.26
N VAL A 169 12.82 -1.12 5.43
CA VAL A 169 14.12 -1.74 5.75
C VAL A 169 13.97 -3.23 6.00
N LEU A 170 13.21 -3.62 7.04
CA LEU A 170 13.17 -5.01 7.49
C LEU A 170 12.26 -5.86 6.62
N GLY A 171 11.19 -5.29 6.05
CA GLY A 171 10.37 -6.00 5.08
C GLY A 171 11.10 -6.23 3.76
N GLY A 172 11.83 -5.23 3.26
CA GLY A 172 12.71 -5.36 2.09
C GLY A 172 13.79 -6.43 2.31
N LEU A 173 14.54 -6.34 3.42
CA LEU A 173 15.58 -7.32 3.77
C LEU A 173 15.02 -8.74 3.95
N ALA A 174 13.89 -8.88 4.66
CA ALA A 174 13.30 -10.20 4.88
C ALA A 174 12.79 -10.82 3.58
N SER A 175 12.27 -10.02 2.65
CA SER A 175 11.77 -10.52 1.37
C SER A 175 12.91 -10.95 0.45
N ILE A 176 13.97 -10.16 0.30
CA ILE A 176 15.13 -10.57 -0.50
C ILE A 176 15.87 -11.77 0.11
N GLY A 177 16.01 -11.82 1.44
CA GLY A 177 16.58 -12.98 2.12
C GLY A 177 15.76 -14.26 1.90
N LEU A 178 14.43 -14.15 1.87
CA LEU A 178 13.56 -15.29 1.58
C LEU A 178 13.68 -15.76 0.12
N VAL A 179 13.92 -14.84 -0.83
CA VAL A 179 14.26 -15.20 -2.21
C VAL A 179 15.53 -16.04 -2.24
N TYR A 180 16.59 -15.59 -1.57
CA TYR A 180 17.86 -16.34 -1.54
C TYR A 180 17.71 -17.74 -0.96
N LEU A 181 16.88 -17.90 0.09
CA LEU A 181 16.57 -19.22 0.64
C LEU A 181 15.89 -20.14 -0.39
N PHE A 182 14.89 -19.62 -1.13
CA PHE A 182 14.22 -20.40 -2.17
C PHE A 182 15.14 -20.69 -3.36
N ARG A 183 16.02 -19.77 -3.70
CA ARG A 183 17.02 -19.92 -4.77
C ARG A 183 18.13 -20.90 -4.43
N ALA A 184 18.47 -21.06 -3.16
CA ALA A 184 19.40 -22.11 -2.73
C ALA A 184 18.90 -23.52 -3.10
N ILE A 185 17.58 -23.71 -3.23
CA ILE A 185 16.95 -24.99 -3.58
C ILE A 185 16.67 -25.08 -5.09
N THR A 186 16.17 -23.99 -5.67
CA THR A 186 15.65 -23.96 -7.05
C THR A 186 16.69 -23.56 -8.10
N GLY A 187 17.79 -22.94 -7.67
CA GLY A 187 18.82 -22.39 -8.53
C GLY A 187 18.35 -21.18 -9.35
N TYR A 188 19.18 -20.83 -10.33
CA TYR A 188 18.94 -19.76 -11.30
C TYR A 188 18.98 -20.33 -12.72
N PRO A 189 17.98 -21.14 -13.12
CA PRO A 189 17.90 -21.61 -14.50
C PRO A 189 17.78 -20.42 -15.45
N GLY A 190 18.39 -20.53 -16.63
CA GLY A 190 18.35 -19.48 -17.65
C GLY A 190 17.13 -19.54 -18.57
N GLY A 191 16.95 -18.49 -19.38
CA GLY A 191 15.88 -18.37 -20.37
C GLY A 191 14.49 -18.11 -19.76
N LEU A 192 13.47 -18.08 -20.61
CA LEU A 192 12.10 -17.70 -20.22
C LEU A 192 11.52 -18.55 -19.07
N GLY A 193 11.82 -19.86 -19.04
CA GLY A 193 11.39 -20.73 -17.93
C GLY A 193 12.02 -20.33 -16.59
N GLY A 194 13.28 -19.89 -16.63
CA GLY A 194 13.98 -19.31 -15.49
C GLY A 194 13.40 -17.98 -15.05
N ASP A 195 13.07 -17.10 -15.98
CA ASP A 195 12.45 -15.80 -15.68
C ASP A 195 11.04 -15.95 -15.09
N ILE A 196 10.27 -16.94 -15.55
CA ILE A 196 8.97 -17.31 -14.95
C ILE A 196 9.17 -17.79 -13.51
N LEU A 197 10.15 -18.67 -13.28
CA LEU A 197 10.45 -19.16 -11.94
C LEU A 197 10.91 -18.01 -11.03
N THR A 198 11.71 -17.08 -11.55
CA THR A 198 12.12 -15.85 -10.88
C THR A 198 10.91 -15.03 -10.44
N GLY A 199 10.02 -14.68 -11.37
CA GLY A 199 8.82 -13.91 -11.07
C GLY A 199 7.94 -14.58 -10.01
N LEU A 200 7.76 -15.91 -10.09
CA LEU A 200 6.98 -16.65 -9.10
C LEU A 200 7.61 -16.65 -7.70
N ILE A 201 8.91 -16.95 -7.61
CA ILE A 201 9.63 -17.04 -6.33
C ILE A 201 9.66 -15.69 -5.64
N GLU A 202 10.02 -14.64 -6.37
CA GLU A 202 10.24 -13.33 -5.78
C GLU A 202 8.95 -12.66 -5.34
N GLU A 203 7.89 -12.77 -6.13
CA GLU A 203 6.60 -12.21 -5.73
C GLU A 203 5.98 -13.04 -4.59
N ALA A 204 6.17 -14.36 -4.56
CA ALA A 204 5.71 -15.19 -3.45
C ALA A 204 6.42 -14.84 -2.14
N ALA A 205 7.74 -14.64 -2.17
CA ALA A 205 8.53 -14.24 -1.01
C ALA A 205 8.02 -12.91 -0.42
N LYS A 206 7.80 -11.89 -1.27
CA LYS A 206 7.27 -10.59 -0.84
C LYS A 206 5.85 -10.72 -0.26
N VAL A 207 4.98 -11.50 -0.89
CA VAL A 207 3.60 -11.73 -0.40
C VAL A 207 3.57 -12.35 1.00
N ILE A 208 4.51 -13.26 1.32
CA ILE A 208 4.63 -13.83 2.66
C ILE A 208 4.92 -12.73 3.69
N ILE A 209 5.87 -11.83 3.38
CA ILE A 209 6.21 -10.71 4.27
C ILE A 209 5.04 -9.73 4.40
N VAL A 210 4.39 -9.39 3.28
CA VAL A 210 3.18 -8.54 3.24
C VAL A 210 2.09 -9.10 4.15
N TYR A 211 1.83 -10.40 4.11
CA TYR A 211 0.80 -11.01 4.95
C TYR A 211 1.05 -10.80 6.45
N HIS A 212 2.31 -10.95 6.89
CA HIS A 212 2.69 -10.70 8.27
C HIS A 212 2.59 -9.20 8.62
N ALA A 213 2.99 -8.32 7.71
CA ALA A 213 2.87 -6.87 7.87
C ALA A 213 1.40 -6.42 8.02
N LEU A 214 0.53 -6.84 7.10
CA LEU A 214 -0.91 -6.53 7.13
C LEU A 214 -1.57 -6.98 8.44
N LYS A 215 -1.14 -8.12 9.00
CA LYS A 215 -1.58 -8.59 10.32
C LYS A 215 -1.06 -7.71 11.45
N ARG A 216 0.25 -7.43 11.44
CA ARG A 216 0.95 -6.71 12.51
C ARG A 216 0.46 -5.27 12.67
N PHE A 217 0.18 -4.62 11.55
CA PHE A 217 -0.32 -3.25 11.48
C PHE A 217 -1.85 -3.18 11.32
N LYS A 218 -2.55 -4.32 11.35
CA LYS A 218 -4.03 -4.39 11.26
C LYS A 218 -4.60 -3.57 10.10
N VAL A 219 -3.93 -3.56 8.96
CA VAL A 219 -4.32 -2.76 7.81
C VAL A 219 -5.62 -3.30 7.20
N VAL A 220 -6.60 -2.42 7.03
CA VAL A 220 -7.95 -2.74 6.55
C VAL A 220 -8.35 -2.00 5.28
N THR A 221 -7.69 -0.90 4.94
CA THR A 221 -7.99 -0.13 3.73
C THR A 221 -7.17 -0.68 2.55
N VAL A 222 -7.75 -0.71 1.34
CA VAL A 222 -7.02 -1.19 0.16
C VAL A 222 -5.83 -0.30 -0.17
N LYS A 223 -5.97 1.03 -0.05
CA LYS A 223 -4.84 1.95 -0.20
C LYS A 223 -3.77 1.76 0.87
N GLY A 224 -4.14 1.49 2.12
CA GLY A 224 -3.19 1.10 3.16
C GLY A 224 -2.47 -0.21 2.83
N GLY A 225 -3.18 -1.17 2.24
CA GLY A 225 -2.59 -2.40 1.70
C GLY A 225 -1.56 -2.11 0.61
N ILE A 226 -1.91 -1.25 -0.35
CA ILE A 226 -0.99 -0.78 -1.39
C ILE A 226 0.23 -0.12 -0.76
N LEU A 227 0.05 0.77 0.21
CA LEU A 227 1.14 1.45 0.91
C LEU A 227 2.09 0.48 1.63
N VAL A 228 1.56 -0.54 2.32
CA VAL A 228 2.37 -1.62 2.92
C VAL A 228 3.18 -2.36 1.86
N GLY A 229 2.53 -2.73 0.75
CA GLY A 229 3.20 -3.44 -0.34
C GLY A 229 4.27 -2.60 -1.02
N VAL A 230 4.00 -1.31 -1.29
CA VAL A 230 4.96 -0.35 -1.83
C VAL A 230 6.14 -0.19 -0.88
N ALA A 231 5.93 -0.12 0.44
CA ALA A 231 7.03 -0.01 1.39
C ALA A 231 7.98 -1.21 1.33
N ILE A 232 7.44 -2.43 1.40
CA ILE A 232 8.23 -3.68 1.33
C ILE A 232 8.92 -3.80 -0.02
N GLY A 233 8.18 -3.60 -1.12
CA GLY A 233 8.71 -3.69 -2.47
C GLY A 233 9.76 -2.63 -2.77
N ALA A 234 9.60 -1.41 -2.24
CA ALA A 234 10.59 -0.35 -2.39
C ALA A 234 11.90 -0.72 -1.69
N GLY A 235 11.82 -1.32 -0.50
CA GLY A 235 12.99 -1.87 0.19
C GLY A 235 13.69 -2.93 -0.65
N PHE A 236 12.93 -3.89 -1.19
CA PHE A 236 13.44 -4.92 -2.09
C PHE A 236 14.14 -4.31 -3.32
N ASP A 237 13.52 -3.31 -3.97
CA ASP A 237 14.10 -2.62 -5.14
C ASP A 237 15.45 -1.99 -4.83
N VAL A 238 15.62 -1.37 -3.66
CA VAL A 238 16.90 -0.78 -3.25
C VAL A 238 17.97 -1.84 -3.12
N PHE A 239 17.69 -2.94 -2.42
CA PHE A 239 18.68 -4.00 -2.21
C PHE A 239 19.04 -4.72 -3.50
N GLU A 240 18.04 -5.05 -4.33
CA GLU A 240 18.29 -5.74 -5.59
C GLU A 240 19.05 -4.83 -6.57
N THR A 241 18.65 -3.56 -6.69
CA THR A 241 19.35 -2.61 -7.58
C THR A 241 20.78 -2.35 -7.13
N ALA A 242 21.02 -2.30 -5.82
CA ALA A 242 22.38 -2.20 -5.29
C ALA A 242 23.22 -3.44 -5.64
N ASP A 243 22.65 -4.64 -5.53
CA ASP A 243 23.32 -5.89 -5.91
C ASP A 243 23.68 -5.91 -7.40
N TYR A 244 22.75 -5.51 -8.29
CA TYR A 244 23.05 -5.36 -9.72
C TYR A 244 24.20 -4.37 -9.99
N GLY A 245 24.20 -3.22 -9.30
CA GLY A 245 25.29 -2.25 -9.43
C GLY A 245 26.65 -2.83 -9.03
N VAL A 246 26.70 -3.51 -7.88
CA VAL A 246 27.93 -4.18 -7.41
C VAL A 246 28.37 -5.26 -8.39
N MET A 247 27.47 -6.13 -8.83
CA MET A 247 27.82 -7.26 -9.70
C MET A 247 28.33 -6.81 -11.07
N VAL A 248 27.67 -5.82 -11.70
CA VAL A 248 28.12 -5.26 -12.98
C VAL A 248 29.50 -4.62 -12.84
N PHE A 249 29.73 -3.87 -11.75
CA PHE A 249 31.05 -3.32 -11.48
C PHE A 249 32.11 -4.43 -11.29
N LEU A 250 31.81 -5.49 -10.53
CA LEU A 250 32.76 -6.59 -10.30
C LEU A 250 33.05 -7.39 -11.58
N GLU A 251 32.13 -7.44 -12.53
CA GLU A 251 32.32 -8.11 -13.82
C GLU A 251 33.14 -7.26 -14.80
N ALA A 252 32.81 -5.98 -14.93
CA ALA A 252 33.43 -5.07 -15.91
C ALA A 252 34.64 -4.30 -15.38
N PHE A 253 34.77 -4.16 -14.05
CA PHE A 253 35.67 -3.21 -13.37
C PHE A 253 35.53 -1.76 -13.88
N ASP A 254 34.31 -1.38 -14.27
CA ASP A 254 34.01 -0.08 -14.86
C ASP A 254 32.85 0.63 -14.15
N TYR A 255 33.08 1.88 -13.77
CA TYR A 255 32.06 2.72 -13.13
C TYR A 255 30.95 3.13 -14.11
N GLY A 256 31.27 3.31 -15.39
CA GLY A 256 30.29 3.67 -16.42
C GLY A 256 29.21 2.60 -16.58
N ASP A 257 29.60 1.32 -16.63
CA ASP A 257 28.67 0.19 -16.69
C ASP A 257 27.82 0.08 -15.42
N MET A 258 28.43 0.28 -14.25
CA MET A 258 27.71 0.37 -12.97
C MET A 258 26.66 1.48 -12.98
N TYR A 259 27.02 2.70 -13.40
CA TYR A 259 26.07 3.80 -13.53
C TYR A 259 24.98 3.50 -14.56
N GLY A 260 25.35 2.87 -15.67
CA GLY A 260 24.41 2.43 -16.70
C GLY A 260 23.31 1.57 -16.12
N VAL A 261 23.65 0.53 -15.35
CA VAL A 261 22.66 -0.36 -14.74
C VAL A 261 21.84 0.35 -13.64
N LEU A 262 22.47 1.14 -12.78
CA LEU A 262 21.78 1.86 -11.70
C LEU A 262 20.78 2.88 -12.24
N ILE A 263 21.18 3.66 -13.25
CA ILE A 263 20.32 4.65 -13.90
C ILE A 263 19.18 3.95 -14.64
N ALA A 264 19.47 2.90 -15.42
CA ALA A 264 18.44 2.18 -16.17
C ALA A 264 17.38 1.60 -15.21
N ARG A 265 17.80 0.91 -14.15
CA ARG A 265 16.91 0.36 -13.12
C ARG A 265 16.15 1.46 -12.37
N GLY A 266 16.80 2.56 -12.01
CA GLY A 266 16.16 3.73 -11.41
C GLY A 266 15.08 4.35 -12.31
N MET A 267 15.28 4.32 -13.63
CA MET A 267 14.31 4.81 -14.62
C MET A 267 13.14 3.87 -14.83
N TYR A 268 13.40 2.56 -14.88
CA TYR A 268 12.36 1.54 -14.87
C TYR A 268 11.48 1.66 -13.62
N ALA A 269 12.10 1.80 -12.45
CA ALA A 269 11.43 2.04 -11.17
C ALA A 269 10.57 3.30 -11.19
N LEU A 270 10.94 4.32 -11.97
CA LEU A 270 10.17 5.57 -12.04
C LEU A 270 8.95 5.40 -12.96
N ALA A 271 9.16 4.70 -14.07
CA ALA A 271 8.24 4.62 -15.19
C ALA A 271 7.18 3.51 -15.06
N GLY A 272 7.27 2.63 -14.06
CA GLY A 272 6.23 1.62 -13.80
C GLY A 272 6.72 0.20 -13.57
N ILE A 273 8.03 -0.06 -13.66
CA ILE A 273 8.63 -1.37 -13.40
C ILE A 273 9.43 -1.29 -12.12
N GLY A 274 8.91 -1.90 -11.07
CA GLY A 274 9.61 -2.02 -9.80
C GLY A 274 8.78 -2.87 -8.86
N HIS A 275 9.47 -3.58 -7.99
CA HIS A 275 8.84 -4.44 -7.01
C HIS A 275 7.89 -3.66 -6.09
N HIS A 276 8.12 -2.36 -5.86
CA HIS A 276 7.19 -1.50 -5.15
C HIS A 276 5.79 -1.42 -5.79
N PHE A 277 5.67 -1.34 -7.12
CA PHE A 277 4.36 -1.34 -7.79
C PHE A 277 3.67 -2.71 -7.68
N TRP A 278 4.41 -3.77 -8.03
CA TRP A 278 3.91 -5.15 -8.05
C TRP A 278 3.46 -5.62 -6.67
N THR A 279 4.32 -5.44 -5.67
CA THR A 279 4.01 -5.77 -4.28
C THR A 279 2.86 -4.93 -3.76
N GLY A 280 2.77 -3.65 -4.14
CA GLY A 280 1.64 -2.78 -3.85
C GLY A 280 0.31 -3.32 -4.35
N VAL A 281 0.24 -3.74 -5.63
CA VAL A 281 -0.97 -4.33 -6.22
C VAL A 281 -1.36 -5.63 -5.50
N LEU A 282 -0.41 -6.52 -5.23
CA LEU A 282 -0.68 -7.79 -4.54
C LEU A 282 -1.16 -7.57 -3.10
N ALA A 283 -0.51 -6.65 -2.37
CA ALA A 283 -0.88 -6.32 -1.00
C ALA A 283 -2.27 -5.67 -0.93
N GLY A 284 -2.56 -4.70 -1.79
CA GLY A 284 -3.88 -4.10 -1.90
C GLY A 284 -4.95 -5.12 -2.30
N THR A 285 -4.62 -6.06 -3.20
CA THR A 285 -5.56 -7.13 -3.60
C THR A 285 -5.91 -8.03 -2.42
N LEU A 286 -4.94 -8.42 -1.58
CA LEU A 286 -5.20 -9.19 -0.35
C LEU A 286 -6.14 -8.46 0.60
N VAL A 287 -6.01 -7.14 0.73
CA VAL A 287 -6.92 -6.34 1.54
C VAL A 287 -8.30 -6.23 0.88
N TYR A 288 -8.34 -6.07 -0.44
CA TYR A 288 -9.58 -5.89 -1.20
C TYR A 288 -10.50 -7.11 -1.14
N ILE A 289 -9.95 -8.33 -1.23
CA ILE A 289 -10.75 -9.57 -1.13
C ILE A 289 -11.21 -9.89 0.30
N LYS A 290 -10.59 -9.26 1.30
CA LYS A 290 -10.78 -9.52 2.74
C LYS A 290 -11.81 -8.57 3.37
N LYS A 291 -11.86 -7.33 2.87
CA LYS A 291 -12.63 -6.15 3.30
C LYS A 291 -12.64 -5.74 4.80
N THR A 292 -12.60 -6.61 5.82
CA THR A 292 -12.65 -6.16 7.24
C THR A 292 -11.96 -7.00 8.32
N ARG A 293 -11.30 -8.13 8.01
CA ARG A 293 -10.77 -9.03 9.06
C ARG A 293 -9.28 -8.87 9.36
N ILE A 294 -8.63 -9.86 9.95
CA ILE A 294 -7.18 -10.04 9.90
C ILE A 294 -6.94 -11.01 8.72
N PRO A 295 -5.91 -10.82 7.86
CA PRO A 295 -5.65 -11.76 6.78
C PRO A 295 -5.54 -13.19 7.33
N ASN A 296 -6.22 -14.17 6.72
CA ASN A 296 -6.02 -15.59 7.03
C ASN A 296 -5.40 -16.29 5.80
N GLY A 297 -4.85 -17.48 6.00
CA GLY A 297 -4.19 -18.22 4.91
C GLY A 297 -5.14 -18.64 3.78
N GLN A 298 -6.45 -18.64 4.00
CA GLN A 298 -7.43 -19.00 2.97
C GLN A 298 -7.53 -17.93 1.88
N HIS A 299 -7.21 -16.66 2.19
CA HIS A 299 -7.22 -15.59 1.20
C HIS A 299 -6.20 -15.79 0.06
N PHE A 300 -5.11 -16.53 0.29
CA PHE A 300 -4.16 -16.89 -0.78
C PHE A 300 -4.76 -17.86 -1.80
N ARG A 301 -5.81 -18.60 -1.41
CA ARG A 301 -6.54 -19.51 -2.30
C ARG A 301 -7.71 -18.83 -3.00
N HIS A 302 -7.94 -17.54 -2.74
CA HIS A 302 -9.01 -16.80 -3.38
C HIS A 302 -8.70 -16.64 -4.88
N PRO A 303 -9.64 -16.97 -5.80
CA PRO A 303 -9.37 -16.95 -7.24
C PRO A 303 -8.82 -15.63 -7.75
N VAL A 304 -9.36 -14.50 -7.26
CA VAL A 304 -8.88 -13.16 -7.62
C VAL A 304 -7.43 -12.93 -7.22
N PHE A 305 -7.03 -13.39 -6.04
CA PHE A 305 -5.65 -13.22 -5.59
C PHE A 305 -4.70 -14.06 -6.43
N ILE A 306 -5.07 -15.31 -6.72
CA ILE A 306 -4.27 -16.19 -7.59
C ILE A 306 -4.11 -15.57 -8.98
N GLN A 307 -5.20 -15.08 -9.57
CA GLN A 307 -5.17 -14.42 -10.89
C GLN A 307 -4.27 -13.18 -10.89
N MET A 308 -4.39 -12.31 -9.86
CA MET A 308 -3.56 -11.12 -9.74
C MET A 308 -2.09 -11.48 -9.51
N PHE A 309 -1.82 -12.48 -8.66
CA PHE A 309 -0.47 -13.01 -8.42
C PHE A 309 0.17 -13.51 -9.71
N LEU A 310 -0.54 -14.34 -10.47
CA LEU A 310 -0.04 -14.85 -11.74
C LEU A 310 0.15 -13.73 -12.77
N LEU A 311 -0.74 -12.75 -12.84
CA LEU A 311 -0.57 -11.59 -13.72
C LEU A 311 0.73 -10.84 -13.39
N ILE A 312 0.95 -10.51 -12.12
CA ILE A 312 2.14 -9.77 -11.68
C ILE A 312 3.42 -10.58 -11.88
N ALA A 313 3.42 -11.86 -11.51
CA ALA A 313 4.56 -12.75 -11.72
C ALA A 313 4.92 -12.90 -13.22
N LEU A 314 3.91 -12.95 -14.10
CA LEU A 314 4.13 -12.99 -15.55
C LEU A 314 4.63 -11.66 -16.10
N ILE A 315 4.10 -10.51 -15.66
CA ILE A 315 4.62 -9.20 -16.04
C ILE A 315 6.10 -9.08 -15.66
N HIS A 316 6.46 -9.53 -14.46
CA HIS A 316 7.85 -9.57 -14.00
C HIS A 316 8.71 -10.50 -14.87
N ALA A 317 8.29 -11.75 -15.07
CA ALA A 317 9.02 -12.70 -15.91
C ALA A 317 9.25 -12.19 -17.35
N ILE A 318 8.22 -11.59 -17.95
CA ILE A 318 8.31 -11.00 -19.29
C ILE A 318 9.25 -9.79 -19.27
N TRP A 319 9.24 -8.96 -18.21
CA TRP A 319 10.21 -7.87 -18.10
C TRP A 319 11.66 -8.39 -18.03
N ASN A 320 11.96 -9.37 -17.17
CA ASN A 320 13.29 -9.99 -17.08
C ASN A 320 13.75 -10.55 -18.42
N PHE A 321 12.86 -11.27 -19.10
CA PHE A 321 13.19 -11.85 -20.40
C PHE A 321 13.43 -10.77 -21.46
N THR A 322 12.55 -9.75 -21.53
CA THR A 322 12.58 -8.74 -22.59
C THR A 322 13.68 -7.71 -22.40
N VAL A 323 14.03 -7.33 -21.17
CA VAL A 323 15.10 -6.35 -20.93
C VAL A 323 16.45 -6.84 -21.46
N VAL A 324 16.68 -8.15 -21.43
CA VAL A 324 17.89 -8.78 -21.99
C VAL A 324 17.70 -9.17 -23.46
N SER A 325 16.62 -9.88 -23.78
CA SER A 325 16.49 -10.57 -25.07
C SER A 325 15.88 -9.70 -26.17
N ILE A 326 14.97 -8.79 -25.81
CA ILE A 326 14.20 -7.98 -26.77
C ILE A 326 13.96 -6.57 -26.17
N PRO A 327 15.00 -5.72 -26.02
CA PRO A 327 14.95 -4.53 -25.17
C PRO A 327 13.84 -3.53 -25.53
N TRP A 328 13.52 -3.38 -26.82
CA TRP A 328 12.44 -2.49 -27.26
C TRP A 328 11.05 -2.95 -26.77
N MET A 329 10.85 -4.24 -26.53
CA MET A 329 9.57 -4.78 -26.05
C MET A 329 9.37 -4.48 -24.55
N SER A 330 10.46 -4.23 -23.81
CA SER A 330 10.40 -3.86 -22.40
C SER A 330 9.58 -2.58 -22.16
N TYR A 331 9.58 -1.61 -23.08
CA TYR A 331 8.77 -0.40 -22.97
C TYR A 331 7.26 -0.69 -22.93
N GLY A 332 6.80 -1.70 -23.68
CA GLY A 332 5.42 -2.15 -23.64
C GLY A 332 5.05 -2.76 -22.29
N VAL A 333 5.98 -3.54 -21.71
CA VAL A 333 5.82 -4.14 -20.37
C VAL A 333 5.80 -3.06 -19.29
N VAL A 334 6.66 -2.04 -19.40
CA VAL A 334 6.68 -0.87 -18.51
C VAL A 334 5.33 -0.16 -18.50
N LEU A 335 4.81 0.16 -19.69
CA LEU A 335 3.51 0.82 -19.80
C LEU A 335 2.39 -0.05 -19.22
N LEU A 336 2.37 -1.36 -19.53
CA LEU A 336 1.38 -2.28 -18.99
C LEU A 336 1.42 -2.33 -17.46
N SER A 337 2.61 -2.45 -16.88
CA SER A 337 2.82 -2.49 -15.43
C SER A 337 2.33 -1.21 -14.75
N LEU A 338 2.68 -0.04 -15.30
CA LEU A 338 2.20 1.25 -14.79
C LEU A 338 0.68 1.35 -14.87
N LEU A 339 0.07 0.94 -15.99
CA LEU A 339 -1.37 0.98 -16.18
C LEU A 339 -2.11 0.06 -15.21
N VAL A 340 -1.58 -1.14 -14.95
CA VAL A 340 -2.13 -2.07 -13.94
C VAL A 340 -2.10 -1.41 -12.57
N PHE A 341 -0.97 -0.84 -12.15
CA PHE A 341 -0.86 -0.16 -10.87
C PHE A 341 -1.83 1.03 -10.76
N LEU A 342 -1.85 1.92 -11.74
CA LEU A 342 -2.70 3.12 -11.73
C LEU A 342 -4.19 2.78 -11.77
N ALA A 343 -4.59 1.81 -12.61
CA ALA A 343 -5.97 1.36 -12.67
C ALA A 343 -6.41 0.72 -11.35
N PHE A 344 -5.55 -0.07 -10.71
CA PHE A 344 -5.85 -0.66 -9.41
C PHE A 344 -5.90 0.40 -8.30
N TYR A 345 -4.96 1.35 -8.29
CA TYR A 345 -4.96 2.47 -7.33
C TYR A 345 -6.21 3.34 -7.45
N ARG A 346 -6.71 3.56 -8.68
CA ARG A 346 -7.99 4.24 -8.92
C ARG A 346 -9.14 3.51 -8.23
N VAL A 347 -9.22 2.19 -8.37
CA VAL A 347 -10.26 1.39 -7.73
C VAL A 347 -10.15 1.46 -6.22
N ALA A 348 -8.94 1.37 -5.66
CA ALA A 348 -8.70 1.53 -4.22
C ALA A 348 -9.16 2.90 -3.70
N GLU A 349 -9.00 3.96 -4.49
CA GLU A 349 -9.49 5.30 -4.14
C GLU A 349 -11.01 5.41 -4.20
N LEU A 350 -11.64 4.83 -5.22
CA LEU A 350 -13.10 4.80 -5.34
C LEU A 350 -13.73 4.03 -4.18
N GLU A 351 -13.13 2.91 -3.79
CA GLU A 351 -13.56 2.12 -2.64
C GLU A 351 -13.47 2.91 -1.33
N GLU A 352 -12.35 3.60 -1.09
CA GLU A 352 -12.20 4.42 0.12
C GLU A 352 -13.26 5.54 0.18
N ARG A 353 -13.51 6.24 -0.94
CA ARG A 353 -14.54 7.28 -1.01
C ARG A 353 -15.94 6.72 -0.77
N TYR A 354 -16.24 5.56 -1.35
CA TYR A 354 -17.51 4.88 -1.13
C TYR A 354 -17.69 4.50 0.34
N ASN A 355 -16.70 3.86 0.94
CA ASN A 355 -16.75 3.46 2.35
C ASN A 355 -16.89 4.68 3.29
N ALA A 356 -16.21 5.79 2.99
CA ALA A 356 -16.36 7.04 3.74
C ALA A 356 -17.78 7.64 3.59
N HIS A 357 -18.37 7.57 2.40
CA HIS A 357 -19.72 8.06 2.15
C HIS A 357 -20.80 7.21 2.82
N THR A 358 -20.72 5.88 2.68
CA THR A 358 -21.66 4.94 3.32
C THR A 358 -21.63 5.11 4.84
N CYS A 359 -20.44 5.24 5.43
CA CYS A 359 -20.28 5.59 6.84
C CYS A 359 -21.03 6.89 7.16
N LYS A 360 -20.85 7.96 6.38
CA LYS A 360 -21.58 9.23 6.60
C LYS A 360 -23.10 9.09 6.51
N LEU A 361 -23.63 8.28 5.61
CA LEU A 361 -25.07 8.07 5.45
C LEU A 361 -25.68 7.24 6.58
N GLU A 362 -25.03 6.18 7.03
CA GLU A 362 -25.49 5.39 8.19
C GLU A 362 -25.62 6.28 9.44
N LEU A 363 -24.69 7.21 9.61
CA LEU A 363 -24.70 8.16 10.72
C LEU A 363 -25.85 9.16 10.65
N LEU A 364 -26.21 9.62 9.45
CA LEU A 364 -27.33 10.55 9.25
C LEU A 364 -28.70 9.83 9.34
N GLY A 365 -28.74 8.54 9.00
CA GLY A 365 -29.93 7.70 9.09
C GLY A 365 -30.29 7.22 10.50
N GLU A 366 -29.33 7.14 11.42
CA GLU A 366 -29.62 6.83 12.83
C GLU A 366 -30.16 8.04 13.63
N ASP A 367 -29.86 9.28 13.21
CA ASP A 367 -30.35 10.51 13.86
C ASP A 367 -31.71 10.99 13.33
N SER A 368 -32.19 10.44 12.22
CA SER A 368 -33.50 10.77 11.64
C SER A 368 -34.31 9.50 11.49
N GLY A 369 -35.42 9.37 12.22
CA GLY A 369 -36.39 8.28 12.08
C GLY A 369 -37.15 8.31 10.74
N PHE A 370 -36.48 8.58 9.63
CA PHE A 370 -37.06 9.04 8.38
C PHE A 370 -36.30 8.56 7.14
N PHE A 371 -35.71 7.36 7.14
CA PHE A 371 -35.35 6.71 5.86
C PHE A 371 -35.53 5.20 5.94
N ASN A 372 -36.71 4.74 5.50
CA ASN A 372 -36.89 3.35 5.11
C ASN A 372 -36.07 3.13 3.83
N VAL A 373 -34.95 2.41 3.95
CA VAL A 373 -34.13 2.00 2.80
C VAL A 373 -34.79 0.80 2.14
N THR A 374 -35.89 1.06 1.46
CA THR A 374 -36.49 0.17 0.46
C THR A 374 -36.95 1.07 -0.67
N ASP A 375 -36.28 0.95 -1.81
CA ASP A 375 -36.54 1.68 -3.05
C ASP A 375 -36.33 3.20 -3.01
N ASP A 376 -35.14 3.67 -3.39
CA ASP A 376 -35.00 4.41 -4.65
C ASP A 376 -33.57 4.93 -4.88
N LYS A 377 -33.23 5.02 -6.17
CA LYS A 377 -31.97 5.53 -6.72
C LYS A 377 -31.60 6.89 -6.11
N VAL A 378 -30.57 6.92 -5.26
CA VAL A 378 -30.04 8.16 -4.68
C VAL A 378 -29.40 9.01 -5.79
N ARG A 379 -30.12 10.08 -6.19
CA ARG A 379 -29.63 11.14 -7.08
C ARG A 379 -28.53 11.95 -6.37
N TYR A 380 -27.42 12.10 -7.06
CA TYR A 380 -26.26 12.92 -6.71
C TYR A 380 -26.63 14.36 -6.35
N ILE A 381 -26.07 14.87 -5.25
CA ILE A 381 -25.97 16.32 -4.97
C ILE A 381 -24.50 16.72 -5.14
N ARG A 382 -24.31 17.78 -5.93
CA ARG A 382 -23.08 18.30 -6.55
C ARG A 382 -21.91 18.56 -5.62
#